data_AF-A0A447U6D7-F1
#
_entry.id   AF-A0A447U6D7-F1
#
_cell.length_a   1.000
_cell.length_b   1.000
_cell.length_c   1.000
_cell.angle_alpha   90.00
_cell.angle_beta   90.00
_cell.angle_gamma   90.00
#
_symmetry.space_group_name_H-M   'P 1'
#
loop_
_entity.id
_entity.type
_entity.pdbx_description
1 polymer ?
#
loop_
_entity_poly.entity_id
_entity_poly.type
_entity_poly.pdbx_seq_one_letter_code
_entity_poly.pdbx_strand_id
1 'polypeptide(L)' 'MADIESVVARIARIPEKSVSQSDRDTLKNLGDRLKMLVFGQDNAIEALTEAIKMSRAGLGHEHKPVGSFLFAGPNLA' A
#
# COMPACT_ATOMS: atom_id res chain seq x y z
N MET A 1 12.06 -10.37 -3.06
CA MET A 1 12.02 -8.90 -2.82
C MET A 1 11.34 -8.13 -3.94
N ALA A 2 11.57 -8.50 -5.21
CA ALA A 2 11.05 -7.77 -6.36
C ALA A 2 9.51 -7.57 -6.38
N ASP A 3 8.73 -8.55 -5.92
CA ASP A 3 7.26 -8.46 -5.98
C ASP A 3 6.69 -7.38 -5.07
N ILE A 4 7.16 -7.30 -3.82
CA ILE A 4 6.68 -6.29 -2.86
C ILE A 4 7.12 -4.89 -3.31
N GLU A 5 8.37 -4.73 -3.74
CA GLU A 5 8.90 -3.45 -4.22
C GLU A 5 8.17 -2.94 -5.46
N SER A 6 7.91 -3.81 -6.43
CA SER A 6 7.15 -3.51 -7.64
C SER A 6 5.75 -3.00 -7.31
N VAL A 7 5.09 -3.64 -6.34
CA VAL A 7 3.74 -3.24 -5.96
C VAL A 7 3.74 -1.95 -5.14
N VAL A 8 4.66 -1.75 -4.21
CA VAL A 8 4.82 -0.50 -3.46
C VAL A 8 5.10 0.67 -4.42
N ALA A 9 5.96 0.49 -5.42
CA ALA A 9 6.23 1.51 -6.43
C ALA A 9 4.98 1.89 -7.24
N ARG A 10 4.13 0.90 -7.54
CA ARG A 10 2.85 1.12 -8.25
C ARG A 10 1.84 1.88 -7.40
N ILE A 11 1.80 1.63 -6.09
CA ILE A 11 0.92 2.32 -5.13
C ILE A 11 1.45 3.73 -4.83
N ALA A 12 2.76 3.93 -4.70
CA ALA A 12 3.36 5.24 -4.46
C ALA A 12 3.07 6.24 -5.61
N ARG A 13 2.76 5.74 -6.81
CA ARG A 13 2.35 6.52 -7.99
C ARG A 13 0.84 6.79 -8.10
N ILE A 14 0.02 6.48 -7.09
CA ILE A 14 -1.43 6.74 -7.16
C ILE A 14 -1.66 8.27 -7.31
N PRO A 15 -2.30 8.74 -8.40
CA PRO A 15 -2.49 10.16 -8.68
C PRO A 15 -3.18 10.92 -7.53
N GLU A 16 -2.85 12.19 -7.37
CA GLU A 16 -3.39 13.07 -6.32
C GLU A 16 -4.83 13.54 -6.59
N LYS A 17 -5.40 13.19 -7.75
CA LYS A 17 -6.72 13.67 -8.16
C LYS A 17 -7.84 12.86 -7.52
N SER A 18 -8.36 13.40 -6.42
CA SER A 18 -9.73 13.30 -5.90
C SER A 18 -10.28 11.89 -5.69
N VAL A 19 -10.68 11.56 -4.46
CA VAL A 19 -11.38 10.33 -4.07
C VAL A 19 -12.60 10.07 -4.97
N SER A 20 -12.37 9.44 -6.13
CA SER A 20 -13.39 9.03 -7.06
C SER A 20 -14.01 7.72 -6.56
N GLN A 21 -15.18 7.33 -7.09
CA GLN A 21 -15.71 5.99 -6.79
C GLN A 21 -14.70 4.88 -7.18
N SER A 22 -13.89 5.12 -8.22
CA SER A 22 -12.82 4.22 -8.66
C SER A 22 -11.71 4.05 -7.62
N ASP A 23 -11.30 5.14 -6.95
CA ASP A 23 -10.26 5.08 -5.91
C ASP A 23 -10.78 4.38 -4.65
N ARG A 24 -12.05 4.60 -4.30
CA ARG A 24 -12.69 3.91 -3.17
C ARG A 24 -12.68 2.40 -3.36
N ASP A 25 -13.07 1.91 -4.53
CA ASP A 25 -13.06 0.47 -4.81
C ASP A 25 -11.63 -0.09 -4.86
N THR A 26 -10.69 0.68 -5.43
CA THR A 26 -9.27 0.30 -5.48
C THR A 26 -8.68 0.18 -4.07
N LEU A 27 -8.95 1.14 -3.19
CA LEU A 27 -8.46 1.15 -1.80
C LEU A 27 -9.13 0.07 -0.94
N LYS A 28 -10.42 -0.19 -1.17
CA LYS A 28 -11.17 -1.25 -0.50
C LYS A 28 -10.55 -2.61 -0.79
N ASN A 29 -10.25 -2.89 -2.07
CA ASN A 29 -9.75 -4.18 -2.53
C ASN A 29 -8.22 -4.27 -2.54
N LEU A 30 -7.50 -3.24 -2.05
CA LEU A 30 -6.04 -3.16 -2.15
C LEU A 30 -5.37 -4.33 -1.42
N GLY A 31 -5.79 -4.63 -0.19
CA GLY A 31 -5.20 -5.71 0.62
C GLY A 31 -5.34 -7.07 -0.07
N ASP A 32 -6.54 -7.39 -0.55
CA ASP A 32 -6.83 -8.66 -1.23
C ASP A 32 -6.02 -8.79 -2.52
N ARG A 33 -5.89 -7.70 -3.29
CA ARG A 33 -5.04 -7.66 -4.49
C ARG A 33 -3.58 -7.94 -4.20
N LEU A 34 -3.07 -7.48 -3.05
CA LEU A 34 -1.70 -7.77 -2.62
C LEU A 34 -1.54 -9.21 -2.17
N LYS A 35 -2.49 -9.75 -1.40
CA LYS A 35 -2.46 -11.13 -0.92
C LYS A 35 -2.54 -12.15 -2.07
N MET A 36 -3.14 -11.80 -3.21
CA MET A 36 -3.12 -12.63 -4.42
C MET A 36 -1.73 -12.75 -5.08
N LEU A 37 -0.84 -11.78 -4.84
CA LEU A 37 0.50 -11.73 -5.45
C LEU A 37 1.61 -12.07 -4.46
N VAL A 38 1.39 -11.82 -3.17
CA VAL A 38 2.37 -11.95 -2.11
C VAL A 38 1.82 -12.88 -1.04
N PHE A 39 2.34 -14.11 -1.01
CA PHE A 39 1.90 -15.15 -0.08
C PHE A 39 2.73 -15.14 1.21
N GLY A 40 2.07 -15.44 2.34
CA GLY A 40 2.73 -15.61 3.64
C GLY A 40 3.21 -14.32 4.30
N GLN A 41 2.73 -13.15 3.84
CA GLN A 41 3.10 -11.82 4.35
C GLN A 41 1.86 -10.97 4.70
N ASP A 42 0.77 -11.61 5.10
CA ASP A 42 -0.52 -10.96 5.39
C ASP A 42 -0.41 -9.76 6.34
N ASN A 43 0.36 -9.90 7.43
CA ASN A 43 0.55 -8.83 8.41
C ASN A 43 1.26 -7.59 7.82
N ALA A 44 2.26 -7.81 6.96
CA ALA A 44 2.97 -6.71 6.29
C ALA A 44 2.06 -5.99 5.28
N ILE A 45 1.23 -6.77 4.57
CA ILE A 45 0.25 -6.25 3.62
C ILE A 45 -0.83 -5.43 4.34
N GLU A 46 -1.35 -5.93 5.46
CA GLU A 46 -2.36 -5.23 6.26
C GLU A 46 -1.83 -3.88 6.76
N ALA A 47 -0.66 -3.87 7.40
CA ALA A 47 -0.03 -2.64 7.89
C ALA A 47 0.21 -1.60 6.77
N LEU A 48 0.68 -2.06 5.61
CA LEU A 48 0.88 -1.20 4.44
C LEU A 48 -0.45 -0.60 3.95
N THR A 49 -1.47 -1.44 3.75
CA THR A 49 -2.75 -0.98 3.22
C THR A 49 -3.50 -0.07 4.18
N GLU A 50 -3.36 -0.26 5.49
CA GLU A 50 -3.92 0.61 6.52
C GLU A 50 -3.34 2.03 6.43
N ALA A 51 -2.02 2.16 6.38
CA ALA A 51 -1.35 3.46 6.26
C ALA A 51 -1.75 4.20 4.97
N ILE A 52 -1.87 3.49 3.84
CA ILE A 52 -2.32 4.07 2.57
C ILE A 52 -3.77 4.56 2.67
N LYS A 53 -4.67 3.76 3.24
CA LYS A 53 -6.08 4.14 3.46
C LYS A 53 -6.18 5.36 4.36
N MET A 54 -5.39 5.43 5.43
CA MET A 54 -5.34 6.55 6.36
C MET A 54 -4.93 7.84 5.66
N SER A 55 -3.81 7.82 4.92
CA SER A 55 -3.36 8.98 4.14
C SER A 55 -4.40 9.44 3.12
N ARG A 56 -5.08 8.50 2.42
CA ARG A 56 -6.12 8.83 1.43
C ARG A 56 -7.42 9.35 2.05
N ALA A 57 -7.68 9.04 3.32
CA ALA A 57 -8.77 9.64 4.08
C ALA A 57 -8.44 11.06 4.57
N GLY A 58 -7.26 11.59 4.25
CA GLY A 58 -6.78 12.88 4.77
C GLY A 58 -6.33 12.80 6.23
N LEU A 59 -6.17 11.59 6.77
CA LEU A 59 -5.68 11.35 8.11
C LEU A 59 -4.16 11.22 8.02
N GLY A 60 -3.45 12.33 8.11
CA GLY A 60 -2.00 12.34 7.96
C GLY A 60 -1.45 13.76 7.98
N HIS A 61 -0.12 13.89 7.98
CA HIS A 61 0.52 15.20 7.89
C HIS A 61 0.77 15.56 6.43
N GLU A 62 0.29 16.73 6.01
CA GLU A 62 0.43 17.25 4.64
C GLU A 62 1.89 17.37 4.17
N HIS A 63 2.81 17.59 5.11
CA HIS A 63 4.26 17.69 4.84
C HIS A 63 5.05 16.40 5.10
N LYS A 64 4.38 15.25 5.23
CA LYS A 64 5.04 13.96 5.38
C LYS A 64 4.63 12.99 4.26
N PRO A 65 5.49 12.02 3.91
CA PRO A 65 5.12 10.96 2.99
C PRO A 65 3.88 10.20 3.47
N VAL A 66 3.13 9.62 2.52
CA VAL A 66 1.98 8.72 2.75
C VAL A 66 2.30 7.64 3.81
N GLY A 67 3.53 7.13 3.77
CA GLY A 67 4.10 6.27 4.80
C GLY A 67 5.59 6.09 4.56
N SER A 68 6.33 5.79 5.63
CA SER A 68 7.75 5.45 5.56
C SER A 68 7.92 4.03 6.08
N PHE A 69 8.26 3.09 5.21
CA PHE A 69 8.27 1.67 5.52
C PHE A 69 9.68 1.10 5.35
N LEU A 70 10.13 0.31 6.32
CA LEU A 70 11.31 -0.52 6.22
C LEU A 70 10.86 -1.97 6.20
N PHE A 71 11.05 -2.64 5.07
CA PHE A 71 10.74 -4.06 4.94
C PHE A 71 11.99 -4.86 5.29
N ALA A 72 11.92 -5.61 6.39
CA ALA A 72 12.99 -6.47 6.85
C ALA A 72 12.49 -7.91 6.94
N GLY A 73 13.20 -8.82 6.27
CA GLY A 73 12.88 -10.24 6.23
C GLY A 73 13.98 -11.02 5.52
N PRO A 74 14.03 -12.36 5.67
CA PRO A 74 15.02 -13.17 5.00
C PRO A 74 14.87 -13.04 3.48
N ASN A 75 16.00 -12.92 2.76
CA ASN A 75 15.99 -13.08 1.31
C ASN A 75 15.64 -14.53 1.01
N LEU A 76 14.38 -14.79 0.66
CA LEU A 76 14.02 -16.01 -0.04
C LEU A 76 14.80 -16.01 -1.36
N ALA A 77 15.84 -16.84 -1.42
CA ALA A 77 16.47 -17.26 -2.66
C ALA A 77 15.55 -18.24 -3.38
#